data_AF-A0A7R8WYP9-F1
#
_entry.id   AF-A0A7R8WYP9-F1
#
_cell.length_a   1.000
_cell.length_b   1.000
_cell.length_c   1.000
_cell.angle_alpha   90.00
_cell.angle_beta   90.00
_cell.angle_gamma   90.00
#
_symmetry.space_group_name_H-M   'P 1'
#
loop_
_entity.id
_entity.type
_entity.pdbx_description
1 polymer ?
#
loop_
_entity_poly.entity_id
_entity_poly.type
_entity_poly.pdbx_seq_one_letter_code
_entity_poly.pdbx_strand_id
1 'polypeptide(L)'
;MFHTLLGAETYRKATDLYFDRFDGKAVTIDDWAKCMADASGQDLEQFKLWYSQAGTPEIKASGKYDEKTKTYNLTLEQNIPDTAGQIDKKPMHIPVAVGLVGPNGDDVIETQILDLKKKKQSFKFENIGAKPVPSILRGFSAPVKLSTDLSENDLAFLMVHDSDGFNRWEAGQQFAMRSINKMLADNTADVPQEFIHAFSALIDKAAEEDSDKALMARSLSLPSISEISQAQDVVNPTAIDNVRTAMQNAIRAAYLNKLVTIYNANADEGEFSISPEAMGKRALRNVILSILTSIKAEGCSVFAKAQYDNANNMTDRIAAFGALIDNPNAPCAEISQDFYDRYQDYQLVIDKWFGIQASANHAGGAAMPF
;
A
#
# COMPACT_ATOMS: atom_id res chain seq x y z
N MET A 1 -2.10 -17.56 -4.01
CA MET A 1 -2.96 -18.59 -3.39
C MET A 1 -2.43 -20.02 -3.54
N PHE A 2 -2.36 -20.65 -4.74
CA PHE A 2 -1.77 -22.01 -4.82
C PHE A 2 -0.36 -22.08 -4.26
N HIS A 3 0.53 -21.17 -4.69
CA HIS A 3 1.88 -21.06 -4.14
C HIS A 3 1.88 -20.87 -2.60
N THR A 4 0.93 -20.11 -2.06
CA THR A 4 0.76 -19.87 -0.62
C THR A 4 0.35 -21.14 0.13
N LEU A 5 -0.57 -21.94 -0.42
CA LEU A 5 -1.06 -23.19 0.16
C LEU A 5 -0.03 -24.32 0.09
N LEU A 6 0.72 -24.38 -1.02
CA LEU A 6 1.63 -25.48 -1.31
C LEU A 6 3.05 -25.22 -0.80
N GLY A 7 3.43 -23.94 -0.66
CA GLY A 7 4.82 -23.54 -0.49
C GLY A 7 5.62 -23.62 -1.80
N ALA A 8 6.76 -22.94 -1.84
CA ALA A 8 7.55 -22.76 -3.05
C ALA A 8 8.02 -24.09 -3.68
N GLU A 9 8.47 -25.03 -2.86
CA GLU A 9 9.00 -26.32 -3.34
C GLU A 9 7.90 -27.18 -3.99
N THR A 10 6.77 -27.37 -3.31
CA THR A 10 5.65 -28.17 -3.82
C THR A 10 4.99 -27.50 -5.01
N TYR A 11 4.86 -26.16 -4.99
CA TYR A 11 4.37 -25.42 -6.14
C TYR A 11 5.28 -25.62 -7.36
N ARG A 12 6.60 -25.61 -7.17
CA ARG A 12 7.55 -25.89 -8.26
C ARG A 12 7.35 -27.30 -8.82
N LYS A 13 7.28 -28.32 -7.96
CA LYS A 13 6.97 -29.70 -8.39
C LYS A 13 5.66 -29.80 -9.18
N ALA A 14 4.62 -29.09 -8.75
CA ALA A 14 3.35 -29.04 -9.46
C ALA A 14 3.46 -28.41 -10.86
N THR A 15 4.26 -27.34 -10.99
CA THR A 15 4.52 -26.72 -12.29
C THR A 15 5.32 -27.64 -13.23
N ASP A 16 6.30 -28.40 -12.72
CA ASP A 16 7.01 -29.41 -13.53
C ASP A 16 6.05 -30.51 -14.00
N LEU A 17 5.22 -31.02 -13.09
CA LEU A 17 4.21 -32.04 -13.41
C LEU A 17 3.21 -31.56 -14.48
N TYR A 18 2.87 -30.26 -14.48
CA TYR A 18 2.04 -29.68 -15.52
C TYR A 18 2.70 -29.73 -16.90
N PHE A 19 3.97 -29.31 -17.01
CA PHE A 19 4.69 -29.38 -18.29
C PHE A 19 4.91 -30.83 -18.74
N ASP A 20 5.28 -31.74 -17.84
CA ASP A 20 5.45 -33.16 -18.14
C ASP A 20 4.19 -33.79 -18.76
N ARG A 21 3.00 -33.36 -18.31
CA ARG A 21 1.72 -33.90 -18.79
C ARG A 21 1.20 -33.22 -20.04
N PHE A 22 1.43 -31.91 -20.16
CA PHE A 22 0.63 -31.05 -21.02
C PHE A 22 1.44 -30.19 -22.00
N ASP A 23 2.77 -30.33 -22.05
CA ASP A 23 3.57 -29.63 -23.06
C ASP A 23 3.06 -29.91 -24.49
N GLY A 24 2.98 -28.85 -25.29
CA GLY A 24 2.42 -28.87 -26.65
C GLY A 24 0.91 -29.10 -26.77
N LYS A 25 0.13 -29.02 -25.68
CA LYS A 25 -1.33 -29.25 -25.70
C LYS A 25 -2.14 -28.00 -25.32
N ALA A 26 -3.35 -27.90 -25.87
CA ALA A 26 -4.37 -27.00 -25.35
C ALA A 26 -5.07 -27.67 -24.16
N VAL A 27 -5.06 -27.01 -22.99
CA VAL A 27 -5.55 -27.57 -21.72
C VAL A 27 -6.45 -26.59 -20.97
N THR A 28 -7.05 -27.07 -19.89
CA THR A 28 -8.02 -26.34 -19.08
C THR A 28 -7.43 -25.87 -17.74
N ILE A 29 -8.16 -24.98 -17.07
CA ILE A 29 -7.88 -24.60 -15.68
C ILE A 29 -7.96 -25.79 -14.71
N ASP A 30 -8.80 -26.78 -15.00
CA ASP A 30 -8.92 -27.99 -14.19
C ASP A 30 -7.69 -28.88 -14.30
N ASP A 31 -7.05 -28.93 -15.47
CA ASP A 31 -5.78 -29.64 -15.67
C ASP A 31 -4.66 -29.03 -14.82
N TRP A 32 -4.60 -27.70 -14.75
CA TRP A 32 -3.66 -26.98 -13.89
C TRP A 32 -3.92 -27.25 -12.40
N ALA A 33 -5.17 -27.09 -11.95
CA ALA A 33 -5.56 -27.35 -10.56
C ALA A 33 -5.30 -28.82 -10.16
N LYS A 34 -5.48 -29.76 -11.09
CA LYS A 34 -5.18 -31.18 -10.88
C LYS A 34 -3.69 -31.43 -10.67
N CYS A 35 -2.80 -30.78 -11.41
CA CYS A 35 -1.36 -30.90 -11.15
C CYS A 35 -0.98 -30.35 -9.77
N MET A 36 -1.62 -29.27 -9.32
CA MET A 36 -1.44 -28.74 -7.96
C MET A 36 -1.89 -29.75 -6.89
N ALA A 37 -3.06 -30.36 -7.08
CA ALA A 37 -3.57 -31.38 -6.17
C ALA A 37 -2.67 -32.63 -6.16
N ASP A 38 -2.32 -33.16 -7.34
CA ASP A 38 -1.54 -34.39 -7.48
C ASP A 38 -0.11 -34.24 -6.92
N ALA A 39 0.55 -33.10 -7.14
CA ALA A 39 1.91 -32.88 -6.63
C ALA A 39 1.96 -32.61 -5.12
N SER A 40 0.88 -32.05 -4.55
CA SER A 40 0.81 -31.71 -3.13
C SER A 40 0.15 -32.79 -2.27
N GLY A 41 -0.66 -33.67 -2.87
CA GLY A 41 -1.54 -34.58 -2.15
C GLY A 41 -2.71 -33.90 -1.42
N GLN A 42 -2.90 -32.59 -1.60
CA GLN A 42 -3.97 -31.83 -0.95
C GLN A 42 -5.29 -31.94 -1.74
N ASP A 43 -6.42 -31.98 -1.02
CA ASP A 43 -7.74 -31.79 -1.62
C ASP A 43 -7.97 -30.30 -1.92
N LEU A 44 -8.01 -29.99 -3.22
CA LEU A 44 -8.22 -28.65 -3.76
C LEU A 44 -9.56 -28.52 -4.50
N GLU A 45 -10.50 -29.46 -4.34
CA GLU A 45 -11.80 -29.39 -5.01
C GLU A 45 -12.59 -28.12 -4.63
N GLN A 46 -12.60 -27.77 -3.33
CA GLN A 46 -13.23 -26.52 -2.89
C GLN A 46 -12.52 -25.27 -3.45
N PHE A 47 -11.22 -25.35 -3.69
CA PHE A 47 -10.45 -24.22 -4.24
C PHE A 47 -10.90 -23.89 -5.67
N LYS A 48 -11.44 -24.84 -6.43
CA LYS A 48 -11.99 -24.59 -7.79
C LYS A 48 -13.14 -23.59 -7.83
N LEU A 49 -13.77 -23.29 -6.68
CA LEU A 49 -14.74 -22.20 -6.58
C LEU A 49 -14.14 -20.85 -7.00
N TRP A 50 -12.82 -20.64 -6.85
CA TRP A 50 -12.14 -19.43 -7.33
C TRP A 50 -12.23 -19.21 -8.85
N TYR A 51 -12.45 -20.26 -9.62
CA TYR A 51 -12.59 -20.18 -11.07
C TYR A 51 -14.04 -20.03 -11.54
N SER A 52 -15.02 -20.32 -10.68
CA SER A 52 -16.44 -20.43 -11.07
C SER A 52 -17.35 -19.41 -10.37
N GLN A 53 -16.93 -18.90 -9.22
CA GLN A 53 -17.69 -17.95 -8.42
C GLN A 53 -17.14 -16.53 -8.58
N ALA A 54 -17.94 -15.66 -9.22
CA ALA A 54 -17.62 -14.25 -9.36
C ALA A 54 -17.85 -13.46 -8.06
N GLY A 55 -17.25 -12.29 -7.96
CA GLY A 55 -17.35 -11.39 -6.81
C GLY A 55 -16.11 -11.45 -5.92
N THR A 56 -15.89 -10.39 -5.15
CA THR A 56 -14.78 -10.30 -4.19
C THR A 56 -15.26 -10.82 -2.84
N PRO A 57 -14.65 -11.88 -2.28
CA PRO A 57 -15.00 -12.33 -0.94
C PRO A 57 -14.68 -11.27 0.11
N GLU A 58 -15.50 -11.23 1.14
CA GLU A 58 -15.37 -10.37 2.30
C GLU A 58 -15.07 -11.25 3.52
N ILE A 59 -14.00 -10.96 4.24
CA ILE A 59 -13.64 -11.61 5.49
C ILE A 59 -13.80 -10.63 6.63
N LYS A 60 -14.57 -11.01 7.64
CA LYS A 60 -14.58 -10.36 8.95
C LYS A 60 -13.71 -11.16 9.90
N ALA A 61 -12.72 -10.51 10.50
CA ALA A 61 -11.85 -11.08 11.51
C ALA A 61 -12.12 -10.44 12.87
N SER A 62 -12.17 -11.27 13.93
CA SER A 62 -12.21 -10.78 15.30
C SER A 62 -11.35 -11.62 16.24
N GLY A 63 -10.68 -10.92 17.15
CA GLY A 63 -9.68 -11.49 18.04
C GLY A 63 -10.09 -11.46 19.50
N LYS A 64 -9.88 -12.56 20.23
CA LYS A 64 -10.06 -12.58 21.68
C LYS A 64 -8.89 -13.25 22.38
N TYR A 65 -8.19 -12.47 23.21
CA TYR A 65 -7.16 -12.97 24.12
C TYR A 65 -7.76 -13.33 25.47
N ASP A 66 -7.38 -14.50 25.99
CA ASP A 66 -7.65 -14.92 27.36
C ASP A 66 -6.32 -15.00 28.12
N GLU A 67 -6.13 -14.08 29.05
CA GLU A 67 -4.92 -13.96 29.86
C GLU A 67 -4.74 -15.13 30.83
N LYS A 68 -5.84 -15.71 31.35
CA LYS A 68 -5.77 -16.82 32.30
C LYS A 68 -5.27 -18.09 31.63
N THR A 69 -5.74 -18.33 30.41
CA THR A 69 -5.38 -19.53 29.62
C THR A 69 -4.27 -19.26 28.62
N LYS A 70 -3.72 -18.04 28.58
CA LYS A 70 -2.66 -17.60 27.66
C LYS A 70 -2.95 -18.01 26.21
N THR A 71 -4.19 -17.77 25.79
CA THR A 71 -4.72 -18.23 24.51
C THR A 71 -5.26 -17.05 23.72
N TYR A 72 -4.92 -16.99 22.44
CA TYR A 72 -5.53 -16.07 21.48
C TYR A 72 -6.45 -16.85 20.53
N ASN A 73 -7.71 -16.43 20.42
CA ASN A 73 -8.67 -17.02 19.49
C ASN A 73 -8.98 -16.02 18.38
N LEU A 74 -8.66 -16.38 17.14
CA LEU A 74 -9.01 -15.63 15.94
C LEU A 74 -10.23 -16.25 15.28
N THR A 75 -11.31 -15.52 15.16
CA THR A 75 -12.51 -15.96 14.42
C THR A 75 -12.56 -15.25 13.08
N LEU A 76 -12.65 -16.03 12.00
CA LEU A 76 -12.78 -15.55 10.64
C LEU A 76 -14.15 -15.95 10.10
N GLU A 77 -14.85 -15.00 9.49
CA GLU A 77 -16.13 -15.20 8.84
C GLU A 77 -16.06 -14.69 7.40
N GLN A 78 -16.29 -15.58 6.44
CA GLN A 78 -16.31 -15.25 5.01
C GLN A 78 -17.74 -15.11 4.50
N ASN A 79 -17.94 -14.10 3.66
CA ASN A 79 -19.15 -13.89 2.88
C ASN A 79 -18.76 -13.51 1.46
N ILE A 80 -19.51 -13.97 0.47
CA ILE A 80 -19.32 -13.55 -0.92
C ILE A 80 -20.65 -12.95 -1.35
N PRO A 81 -20.72 -11.63 -1.60
CA PRO A 81 -21.95 -11.00 -2.08
C PRO A 81 -22.42 -11.57 -3.43
N ASP A 82 -23.72 -11.57 -3.64
CA ASP A 82 -24.31 -11.93 -4.93
C ASP A 82 -23.84 -10.97 -6.02
N THR A 83 -23.70 -11.50 -7.25
CA THR A 83 -23.33 -10.72 -8.43
C THR A 83 -24.39 -10.92 -9.51
N ALA A 84 -24.45 -10.03 -10.50
CA ALA A 84 -25.37 -10.21 -11.64
C ALA A 84 -25.22 -11.60 -12.26
N GLY A 85 -26.32 -12.36 -12.30
CA GLY A 85 -26.35 -13.72 -12.85
C GLY A 85 -25.77 -14.83 -11.98
N GLN A 86 -25.29 -14.54 -10.76
CA GLN A 86 -24.86 -15.55 -9.80
C GLN A 86 -25.28 -15.19 -8.37
N ILE A 87 -26.19 -15.98 -7.82
CA ILE A 87 -26.70 -15.88 -6.45
C ILE A 87 -26.27 -17.12 -5.64
N ASP A 88 -26.60 -17.15 -4.35
CA ASP A 88 -26.40 -18.31 -3.45
C ASP A 88 -24.93 -18.75 -3.37
N LYS A 89 -24.06 -17.77 -3.14
CA LYS A 89 -22.61 -17.96 -3.11
C LYS A 89 -22.17 -18.95 -2.02
N LYS A 90 -21.21 -19.81 -2.35
CA LYS A 90 -20.68 -20.85 -1.46
C LYS A 90 -19.39 -20.41 -0.77
N PRO A 91 -19.13 -20.82 0.49
CA PRO A 91 -17.83 -20.62 1.14
C PRO A 91 -16.69 -21.21 0.30
N MET A 92 -15.64 -20.42 0.13
CA MET A 92 -14.46 -20.77 -0.66
C MET A 92 -13.35 -21.30 0.26
N HIS A 93 -12.35 -21.95 -0.34
CA HIS A 93 -11.11 -22.25 0.37
C HIS A 93 -10.18 -21.05 0.26
N ILE A 94 -10.07 -20.28 1.34
CA ILE A 94 -9.28 -19.05 1.39
C ILE A 94 -8.04 -19.27 2.27
N PRO A 95 -6.81 -19.24 1.72
CA PRO A 95 -5.60 -19.23 2.53
C PRO A 95 -5.43 -17.86 3.19
N VAL A 96 -5.47 -17.81 4.52
CA VAL A 96 -5.27 -16.58 5.28
C VAL A 96 -3.93 -16.67 6.01
N ALA A 97 -2.92 -15.96 5.51
CA ALA A 97 -1.63 -15.86 6.18
C ALA A 97 -1.74 -14.95 7.42
N VAL A 98 -1.42 -15.46 8.60
CA VAL A 98 -1.55 -14.76 9.88
C VAL A 98 -0.27 -14.88 10.69
N GLY A 99 0.18 -13.77 11.27
CA GLY A 99 1.12 -13.75 12.39
C GLY A 99 0.51 -13.05 13.60
N LEU A 100 1.07 -13.27 14.78
CA LEU A 100 0.69 -12.55 16.01
C LEU A 100 1.90 -11.76 16.50
N VAL A 101 1.77 -10.43 16.56
CA VAL A 101 2.85 -9.53 16.99
C VAL A 101 2.69 -9.25 18.48
N GLY A 102 3.72 -9.56 19.27
CA GLY A 102 3.75 -9.31 20.71
C GLY A 102 3.97 -7.83 21.04
N PRO A 103 3.74 -7.38 22.29
CA PRO A 103 3.89 -5.98 22.68
C PRO A 103 5.27 -5.36 22.48
N ASN A 104 6.32 -6.18 22.36
CA ASN A 104 7.69 -5.74 22.07
C ASN A 104 7.96 -5.52 20.56
N GLY A 105 7.00 -5.86 19.70
CA GLY A 105 7.11 -5.76 18.25
C GLY A 105 7.62 -7.01 17.55
N ASP A 106 8.00 -8.06 18.29
CA ASP A 106 8.40 -9.34 17.69
C ASP A 106 7.19 -10.23 17.45
N ASP A 107 7.27 -11.10 16.43
CA ASP A 107 6.26 -12.13 16.22
C ASP A 107 6.31 -13.16 17.36
N VAL A 108 5.23 -13.26 18.14
CA VAL A 108 5.02 -14.36 19.09
C VAL A 108 4.48 -15.62 18.40
N ILE A 109 3.86 -15.44 17.23
CA ILE A 109 3.56 -16.48 16.26
C ILE A 109 4.00 -15.95 14.90
N GLU A 110 4.99 -16.63 14.30
CA GLU A 110 5.41 -16.37 12.92
C GLU A 110 4.27 -16.64 11.93
N THR A 111 4.44 -16.24 10.68
CA THR A 111 3.43 -16.41 9.64
C THR A 111 3.00 -17.86 9.49
N GLN A 112 1.72 -18.13 9.75
CA GLN A 112 1.05 -19.41 9.52
C GLN A 112 -0.08 -19.24 8.52
N ILE A 113 -0.32 -20.25 7.67
CA ILE A 113 -1.43 -20.23 6.71
C ILE A 113 -2.64 -20.93 7.35
N LEU A 114 -3.72 -20.19 7.50
CA LEU A 114 -5.00 -20.71 8.00
C LEU A 114 -5.93 -21.05 6.84
N ASP A 115 -6.41 -22.29 6.79
CA ASP A 115 -7.39 -22.74 5.81
C ASP A 115 -8.82 -22.33 6.22
N LEU A 116 -9.27 -21.16 5.77
CA LEU A 116 -10.65 -20.74 5.93
C LEU A 116 -11.53 -21.41 4.86
N LYS A 117 -12.11 -22.55 5.21
CA LYS A 117 -12.99 -23.35 4.33
C LYS A 117 -14.47 -23.22 4.66
N LYS A 118 -14.81 -22.85 5.90
CA LYS A 118 -16.19 -22.70 6.38
C LYS A 118 -16.62 -21.24 6.29
N LYS A 119 -17.95 -21.00 6.30
CA LYS A 119 -18.52 -19.65 6.42
C LYS A 119 -17.97 -18.93 7.65
N LYS A 120 -17.83 -19.63 8.76
CA LYS A 120 -17.23 -19.12 10.01
C LYS A 120 -16.36 -20.19 10.64
N GLN A 121 -15.14 -19.81 11.04
CA GLN A 121 -14.17 -20.72 11.65
C GLN A 121 -13.34 -19.97 12.69
N SER A 122 -13.03 -20.63 13.80
CA SER A 122 -12.16 -20.09 14.85
C SER A 122 -10.87 -20.89 14.92
N PHE A 123 -9.76 -20.19 15.06
CA PHE A 123 -8.40 -20.71 15.14
C PHE A 123 -7.82 -20.30 16.50
N LYS A 124 -7.32 -21.29 17.24
CA LYS A 124 -6.79 -21.11 18.60
C LYS A 124 -5.27 -21.15 18.55
N PHE A 125 -4.64 -20.12 19.12
CA PHE A 125 -3.20 -20.03 19.33
C PHE A 125 -2.93 -20.12 20.83
N GLU A 126 -2.12 -21.08 21.24
CA GLU A 126 -1.78 -21.34 22.64
C GLU A 126 -0.41 -20.75 22.99
N ASN A 127 -0.09 -20.70 24.29
CA ASN A 127 1.19 -20.21 24.82
C ASN A 127 1.49 -18.74 24.49
N ILE A 128 0.45 -17.92 24.40
CA ILE A 128 0.55 -16.49 24.12
C ILE A 128 0.71 -15.75 25.45
N GLY A 129 1.94 -15.31 25.76
CA GLY A 129 2.28 -14.77 27.09
C GLY A 129 1.69 -13.40 27.42
N ALA A 130 1.41 -12.59 26.41
CA ALA A 130 0.79 -11.26 26.52
C ALA A 130 -0.15 -11.04 25.34
N LYS A 131 -1.12 -10.13 25.47
CA LYS A 131 -2.10 -9.83 24.42
C LYS A 131 -1.35 -9.41 23.13
N PRO A 132 -1.47 -10.17 22.03
CA PRO A 132 -0.84 -9.81 20.77
C PRO A 132 -1.75 -8.93 19.92
N VAL A 133 -1.17 -8.30 18.91
CA VAL A 133 -1.90 -7.67 17.79
C VAL A 133 -1.81 -8.59 16.57
N PRO A 134 -2.92 -9.05 15.99
CA PRO A 134 -2.89 -9.97 14.86
C PRO A 134 -2.53 -9.25 13.56
N SER A 135 -1.52 -9.77 12.85
CA SER A 135 -1.20 -9.39 11.48
C SER A 135 -1.90 -10.38 10.54
N ILE A 136 -2.99 -9.94 9.90
CA ILE A 136 -3.90 -10.81 9.16
C ILE A 136 -3.76 -10.54 7.67
N LEU A 137 -3.87 -11.59 6.86
CA LEU A 137 -3.78 -11.53 5.39
C LEU A 137 -2.39 -11.07 4.89
N ARG A 138 -1.31 -11.45 5.61
CA ARG A 138 0.08 -11.13 5.26
C ARG A 138 0.39 -11.42 3.79
N GLY A 139 1.17 -10.52 3.16
CA GLY A 139 1.49 -10.60 1.74
C GLY A 139 0.28 -10.66 0.80
N PHE A 140 -0.87 -10.12 1.22
CA PHE A 140 -2.15 -10.21 0.51
C PHE A 140 -2.49 -11.66 0.11
N SER A 141 -2.36 -12.58 1.06
CA SER A 141 -2.44 -14.04 0.83
C SER A 141 -3.67 -14.53 0.05
N ALA A 142 -4.77 -13.78 0.06
CA ALA A 142 -5.94 -13.98 -0.80
C ALA A 142 -6.57 -12.65 -1.24
N PRO A 143 -7.19 -12.60 -2.44
CA PRO A 143 -7.80 -11.38 -2.99
C PRO A 143 -9.20 -11.15 -2.39
N VAL A 144 -9.24 -10.67 -1.15
CA VAL A 144 -10.45 -10.48 -0.35
C VAL A 144 -10.50 -9.08 0.24
N LYS A 145 -11.70 -8.59 0.56
CA LYS A 145 -11.87 -7.42 1.43
C LYS A 145 -11.79 -7.89 2.88
N LEU A 146 -10.86 -7.37 3.66
CA LEU A 146 -10.71 -7.69 5.07
C LEU A 146 -11.29 -6.59 5.94
N SER A 147 -12.15 -6.96 6.89
CA SER A 147 -12.64 -6.11 7.98
C SER A 147 -12.17 -6.69 9.31
N THR A 148 -11.59 -5.87 10.17
CA THR A 148 -11.05 -6.28 11.47
C THR A 148 -11.64 -5.45 12.61
N ASP A 149 -11.50 -5.94 13.83
CA ASP A 149 -11.78 -5.22 15.08
C ASP A 149 -10.56 -4.48 15.64
N LEU A 150 -9.48 -4.33 14.85
CA LEU A 150 -8.29 -3.60 15.23
C LEU A 150 -8.61 -2.13 15.50
N SER A 151 -8.12 -1.61 16.63
CA SER A 151 -8.20 -0.20 16.98
C SER A 151 -7.17 0.63 16.19
N GLU A 152 -7.29 1.96 16.24
CA GLU A 152 -6.28 2.85 15.64
C GLU A 152 -4.90 2.68 16.30
N ASN A 153 -4.86 2.37 17.60
CA ASN A 153 -3.62 2.05 18.30
C ASN A 153 -3.00 0.73 17.80
N ASP A 154 -3.83 -0.27 17.51
CA ASP A 154 -3.36 -1.54 16.95
C ASP A 154 -2.78 -1.33 15.53
N LEU A 155 -3.44 -0.52 14.70
CA LEU A 155 -2.93 -0.16 13.36
C LEU A 155 -1.63 0.65 13.44
N ALA A 156 -1.57 1.64 14.33
CA ALA A 156 -0.37 2.44 14.59
C ALA A 156 0.79 1.57 15.09
N PHE A 157 0.49 0.54 15.88
CA PHE A 157 1.47 -0.44 16.32
C PHE A 157 1.97 -1.30 15.14
N LEU A 158 1.07 -1.89 14.36
CA LEU A 158 1.44 -2.75 13.23
C LEU A 158 2.23 -2.01 12.14
N MET A 159 1.85 -0.77 11.80
CA MET A 159 2.54 -0.02 10.75
C MET A 159 4.04 0.21 11.05
N VAL A 160 4.42 0.17 12.33
CA VAL A 160 5.81 0.30 12.78
C VAL A 160 6.47 -1.06 12.98
N HIS A 161 5.76 -2.01 13.60
CA HIS A 161 6.38 -3.20 14.18
C HIS A 161 6.19 -4.49 13.38
N ASP A 162 5.13 -4.62 12.60
CA ASP A 162 4.78 -5.91 11.94
C ASP A 162 5.96 -6.49 11.16
N SER A 163 6.26 -7.77 11.29
CA SER A 163 7.37 -8.37 10.54
C SER A 163 7.11 -8.42 9.02
N ASP A 164 5.84 -8.41 8.60
CA ASP A 164 5.43 -8.41 7.20
C ASP A 164 5.40 -6.98 6.63
N GLY A 165 6.30 -6.69 5.67
CA GLY A 165 6.41 -5.37 5.05
C GLY A 165 5.13 -4.90 4.35
N PHE A 166 4.36 -5.83 3.77
CA PHE A 166 3.07 -5.52 3.18
C PHE A 166 2.07 -5.06 4.25
N ASN A 167 1.93 -5.80 5.36
CA ASN A 167 1.01 -5.41 6.43
C ASN A 167 1.48 -4.18 7.23
N ARG A 168 2.78 -3.88 7.30
CA ARG A 168 3.25 -2.57 7.78
C ARG A 168 2.65 -1.43 6.95
N TRP A 169 2.75 -1.54 5.63
CA TRP A 169 2.17 -0.57 4.71
C TRP A 169 0.63 -0.54 4.82
N GLU A 170 -0.03 -1.69 4.74
CA GLU A 170 -1.50 -1.81 4.79
C GLU A 170 -2.09 -1.26 6.10
N ALA A 171 -1.46 -1.51 7.25
CA ALA A 171 -1.89 -0.94 8.52
C ALA A 171 -1.84 0.60 8.51
N GLY A 172 -0.80 1.18 7.90
CA GLY A 172 -0.68 2.61 7.67
C GLY A 172 -1.77 3.15 6.74
N GLN A 173 -2.06 2.45 5.65
CA GLN A 173 -3.14 2.80 4.71
C GLN A 173 -4.52 2.76 5.38
N GLN A 174 -4.80 1.73 6.18
CA GLN A 174 -6.06 1.61 6.90
C GLN A 174 -6.23 2.70 7.95
N PHE A 175 -5.16 3.03 8.68
CA PHE A 175 -5.21 4.13 9.64
C PHE A 175 -5.46 5.46 8.91
N ALA A 176 -4.71 5.74 7.84
CA ALA A 176 -4.92 6.93 7.02
C ALA A 176 -6.34 7.01 6.46
N MET A 177 -6.88 5.93 5.91
CA MET A 177 -8.26 5.89 5.39
C MET A 177 -9.30 6.15 6.47
N ARG A 178 -9.12 5.63 7.70
CA ARG A 178 -10.00 5.92 8.83
C ARG A 178 -9.96 7.39 9.21
N SER A 179 -8.77 7.99 9.27
CA SER A 179 -8.60 9.42 9.54
C SER A 179 -9.22 10.29 8.44
N ILE A 180 -8.98 9.96 7.17
CA ILE A 180 -9.55 10.66 6.00
C ILE A 180 -11.08 10.61 6.04
N ASN A 181 -11.66 9.43 6.26
CA ASN A 181 -13.12 9.28 6.31
C ASN A 181 -13.75 10.08 7.46
N LYS A 182 -13.11 10.15 8.63
CA LYS A 182 -13.54 11.03 9.73
C LYS A 182 -13.51 12.50 9.31
N MET A 183 -12.40 12.95 8.73
CA MET A 183 -12.23 14.33 8.28
C MET A 183 -13.25 14.73 7.20
N LEU A 184 -13.53 13.83 6.24
CA LEU A 184 -14.55 14.02 5.20
C LEU A 184 -15.97 14.11 5.78
N ALA A 185 -16.30 13.24 6.75
CA ALA A 185 -17.62 13.22 7.39
C ALA A 185 -17.89 14.49 8.21
N ASP A 186 -16.89 14.96 8.94
CA ASP A 186 -17.00 16.16 9.79
C ASP A 186 -16.73 17.46 9.01
N ASN A 187 -16.36 17.35 7.73
CA ASN A 187 -15.94 18.46 6.85
C ASN A 187 -14.88 19.36 7.54
N THR A 188 -13.92 18.72 8.21
CA THR A 188 -12.86 19.39 8.97
C THR A 188 -11.49 19.17 8.32
N ALA A 189 -10.61 20.17 8.48
CA ALA A 189 -9.20 20.06 8.13
C ALA A 189 -8.33 19.60 9.32
N ASP A 190 -8.93 19.37 10.49
CA ASP A 190 -8.21 18.99 11.69
C ASP A 190 -7.78 17.52 11.62
N VAL A 191 -6.47 17.32 11.50
CA VAL A 191 -5.86 16.00 11.44
C VAL A 191 -5.74 15.42 12.86
N PRO A 192 -6.19 14.17 13.10
CA PRO A 192 -6.03 13.53 14.41
C PRO A 192 -4.57 13.51 14.88
N GLN A 193 -4.32 13.91 16.13
CA GLN A 193 -2.96 14.00 16.66
C GLN A 193 -2.29 12.62 16.77
N GLU A 194 -3.08 11.58 17.04
CA GLU A 194 -2.62 10.19 17.09
C GLU A 194 -2.05 9.74 15.74
N PHE A 195 -2.65 10.21 14.63
CA PHE A 195 -2.16 9.92 13.28
C PHE A 195 -0.81 10.60 13.04
N ILE A 196 -0.68 11.88 13.39
CA ILE A 196 0.58 12.62 13.27
C ILE A 196 1.67 11.94 14.12
N HIS A 197 1.35 11.59 15.36
CA HIS A 197 2.29 10.90 16.26
C HIS A 197 2.73 9.54 15.74
N ALA A 198 1.83 8.74 15.14
CA ALA A 198 2.19 7.47 14.54
C ALA A 198 3.21 7.61 13.40
N PHE A 199 3.14 8.71 12.64
CA PHE A 199 4.13 9.04 11.61
C PHE A 199 5.52 9.36 12.18
N SER A 200 5.64 9.81 13.43
CA SER A 200 6.96 10.07 14.04
C SER A 200 7.87 8.85 13.98
N ALA A 201 7.34 7.67 14.35
CA ALA A 201 8.12 6.43 14.38
C ALA A 201 8.55 5.99 12.96
N LEU A 202 7.70 6.18 11.95
CA LEU A 202 8.07 5.93 10.56
C LEU A 202 9.13 6.90 10.05
N ILE A 203 9.03 8.18 10.42
CA ILE A 203 10.02 9.20 10.06
C ILE A 203 11.38 8.88 10.70
N ASP A 204 11.39 8.46 11.96
CA ASP A 204 12.61 8.05 12.66
C ASP A 204 13.25 6.83 11.96
N LYS A 205 12.46 5.80 11.62
CA LYS A 205 12.95 4.65 10.84
C LYS A 205 13.45 5.04 9.44
N ALA A 206 12.76 5.96 8.76
CA ALA A 206 13.17 6.43 7.44
C ALA A 206 14.51 7.18 7.45
N ALA A 207 14.89 7.76 8.59
CA ALA A 207 16.17 8.43 8.80
C ALA A 207 17.34 7.47 9.10
N GLU A 208 17.08 6.24 9.54
CA GLU A 208 18.13 5.22 9.77
C GLU A 208 18.83 4.85 8.46
N GLU A 209 20.15 4.63 8.47
CA GLU A 209 20.91 4.36 7.24
C GLU A 209 20.48 3.04 6.58
N ASP A 210 20.32 1.98 7.37
CA ASP A 210 20.05 0.61 6.91
C ASP A 210 18.56 0.29 6.68
N SER A 211 17.67 1.28 6.79
CA SER A 211 16.23 1.01 6.59
C SER A 211 15.90 0.77 5.11
N ASP A 212 14.94 -0.13 4.86
CA ASP A 212 14.41 -0.38 3.51
C ASP A 212 13.68 0.88 3.00
N LYS A 213 14.39 1.65 2.17
CA LYS A 213 13.89 2.92 1.64
C LYS A 213 12.68 2.76 0.73
N ALA A 214 12.55 1.63 0.03
CA ALA A 214 11.39 1.36 -0.81
C ALA A 214 10.15 1.12 0.06
N LEU A 215 10.30 0.36 1.14
CA LEU A 215 9.22 0.17 2.12
C LEU A 215 8.86 1.50 2.81
N MET A 216 9.85 2.27 3.27
CA MET A 216 9.60 3.58 3.93
C MET A 216 8.89 4.56 3.00
N ALA A 217 9.23 4.59 1.71
CA ALA A 217 8.53 5.40 0.72
C ALA A 217 7.05 5.04 0.63
N ARG A 218 6.73 3.74 0.64
CA ARG A 218 5.34 3.25 0.64
C ARG A 218 4.63 3.57 1.95
N SER A 219 5.25 3.29 3.10
CA SER A 219 4.66 3.53 4.42
C SER A 219 4.40 5.00 4.74
N LEU A 220 5.20 5.92 4.19
CA LEU A 220 5.01 7.37 4.36
C LEU A 220 4.10 8.00 3.30
N SER A 221 3.68 7.23 2.28
CA SER A 221 2.73 7.71 1.28
C SER A 221 1.31 7.64 1.83
N LEU A 222 0.53 8.72 1.66
CA LEU A 222 -0.90 8.68 1.94
C LEU A 222 -1.67 7.97 0.80
N PRO A 223 -2.86 7.40 1.07
CA PRO A 223 -3.76 6.94 0.04
C PRO A 223 -3.94 7.99 -1.08
N SER A 224 -3.96 7.51 -2.32
CA SER A 224 -4.18 8.33 -3.50
C SER A 224 -5.63 8.82 -3.58
N ILE A 225 -5.88 9.90 -4.33
CA ILE A 225 -7.23 10.41 -4.56
C ILE A 225 -8.15 9.32 -5.15
N SER A 226 -7.63 8.48 -6.06
CA SER A 226 -8.39 7.38 -6.65
C SER A 226 -8.77 6.32 -5.61
N GLU A 227 -7.84 5.92 -4.74
CA GLU A 227 -8.12 4.93 -3.69
C GLU A 227 -9.15 5.47 -2.69
N ILE A 228 -9.01 6.74 -2.27
CA ILE A 228 -9.97 7.38 -1.36
C ILE A 228 -11.34 7.43 -2.03
N SER A 229 -11.40 7.83 -3.30
CA SER A 229 -12.65 7.94 -4.07
C SER A 229 -13.38 6.60 -4.19
N GLN A 230 -12.65 5.50 -4.43
CA GLN A 230 -13.24 4.16 -4.53
C GLN A 230 -13.88 3.68 -3.20
N ALA A 231 -13.47 4.26 -2.07
CA ALA A 231 -14.02 3.95 -0.77
C ALA A 231 -15.22 4.84 -0.36
N GLN A 232 -15.61 5.82 -1.19
CA GLN A 232 -16.75 6.70 -0.91
C GLN A 232 -18.01 6.27 -1.68
N ASP A 233 -19.16 6.38 -1.04
CA ASP A 233 -20.47 6.21 -1.71
C ASP A 233 -20.76 7.36 -2.68
N VAL A 234 -20.37 8.59 -2.29
CA VAL A 234 -20.48 9.80 -3.11
C VAL A 234 -19.12 10.48 -3.15
N VAL A 235 -18.55 10.59 -4.34
CA VAL A 235 -17.20 11.13 -4.52
C VAL A 235 -17.25 12.66 -4.59
N ASN A 236 -16.52 13.32 -3.68
CA ASN A 236 -16.23 14.76 -3.74
C ASN A 236 -14.71 14.98 -3.92
N PRO A 237 -14.22 15.16 -5.16
CA PRO A 237 -12.78 15.25 -5.44
C PRO A 237 -12.09 16.40 -4.70
N THR A 238 -12.75 17.57 -4.61
CA THR A 238 -12.19 18.75 -3.93
C THR A 238 -12.02 18.52 -2.43
N ALA A 239 -13.02 17.89 -1.79
CA ALA A 239 -12.91 17.57 -0.36
C ALA A 239 -11.79 16.54 -0.09
N ILE A 240 -11.66 15.54 -0.97
CA ILE A 240 -10.59 14.53 -0.89
C ILE A 240 -9.21 15.18 -1.02
N ASP A 241 -9.03 16.06 -2.02
CA ASP A 241 -7.76 16.77 -2.23
C ASP A 241 -7.41 17.68 -1.03
N ASN A 242 -8.39 18.42 -0.52
CA ASN A 242 -8.22 19.28 0.66
C ASN A 242 -7.80 18.50 1.91
N VAL A 243 -8.49 17.39 2.22
CA VAL A 243 -8.18 16.54 3.37
C VAL A 243 -6.78 15.91 3.23
N ARG A 244 -6.46 15.36 2.06
CA ARG A 244 -5.14 14.78 1.80
C ARG A 244 -4.04 15.82 1.94
N THR A 245 -4.24 17.02 1.39
CA THR A 245 -3.30 18.15 1.51
C THR A 245 -3.15 18.59 2.98
N ALA A 246 -4.24 18.68 3.75
CA ALA A 246 -4.20 19.01 5.17
C ALA A 246 -3.38 17.99 5.98
N MET A 247 -3.52 16.70 5.69
CA MET A 247 -2.72 15.64 6.32
C MET A 247 -1.23 15.76 6.00
N GLN A 248 -0.86 15.98 4.73
CA GLN A 248 0.54 16.21 4.35
C GLN A 248 1.10 17.46 5.04
N ASN A 249 0.32 18.55 5.10
CA ASN A 249 0.71 19.79 5.75
C ASN A 249 0.94 19.61 7.26
N ALA A 250 0.09 18.83 7.94
CA ALA A 250 0.22 18.55 9.36
C ALA A 250 1.48 17.73 9.67
N ILE A 251 1.75 16.68 8.88
CA ILE A 251 2.99 15.88 8.99
C ILE A 251 4.22 16.78 8.75
N ARG A 252 4.17 17.60 7.68
CA ARG A 252 5.24 18.56 7.36
C ARG A 252 5.49 19.52 8.52
N ALA A 253 4.44 20.12 9.08
CA ALA A 253 4.56 21.08 10.17
C ALA A 253 5.16 20.45 11.44
N ALA A 254 4.75 19.23 11.77
CA ALA A 254 5.24 18.52 12.96
C ALA A 254 6.70 18.07 12.83
N TYR A 255 7.15 17.69 11.63
CA TYR A 255 8.43 16.99 11.44
C TYR A 255 9.35 17.62 10.40
N LEU A 256 9.16 18.90 10.06
CA LEU A 256 9.89 19.60 8.98
C LEU A 256 11.39 19.33 8.97
N ASN A 257 12.06 19.53 10.10
CA ASN A 257 13.52 19.38 10.18
C ASN A 257 13.96 17.93 9.89
N LYS A 258 13.23 16.93 10.42
CA LYS A 258 13.54 15.51 10.16
C LYS A 258 13.29 15.17 8.69
N LEU A 259 12.20 15.65 8.11
CA LEU A 259 11.88 15.46 6.69
C LEU A 259 12.97 16.05 5.78
N VAL A 260 13.45 17.27 6.09
CA VAL A 260 14.57 17.89 5.34
C VAL A 260 15.84 17.05 5.45
N THR A 261 16.16 16.53 6.64
CA THR A 261 17.32 15.63 6.83
C THR A 261 17.19 14.38 5.97
N ILE A 262 16.03 13.70 5.98
CA ILE A 262 15.79 12.50 5.18
C ILE A 262 15.88 12.83 3.68
N TYR A 263 15.27 13.93 3.25
CA TYR A 263 15.32 14.38 1.85
C TYR A 263 16.76 14.57 1.36
N ASN A 264 17.60 15.24 2.15
CA ASN A 264 18.99 15.49 1.79
C ASN A 264 19.84 14.19 1.84
N ALA A 265 19.64 13.35 2.86
CA ALA A 265 20.39 12.09 3.00
C ALA A 265 20.11 11.06 1.90
N ASN A 266 19.00 11.21 1.16
CA ASN A 266 18.63 10.34 0.05
C ASN A 266 18.84 11.00 -1.33
N ALA A 267 19.58 12.11 -1.41
CA ALA A 267 19.98 12.69 -2.68
C ALA A 267 20.91 11.74 -3.47
N ASP A 268 20.69 11.64 -4.78
CA ASP A 268 21.58 10.92 -5.69
C ASP A 268 22.78 11.84 -6.02
N GLU A 269 23.86 11.73 -5.25
CA GLU A 269 25.13 12.47 -5.47
C GLU A 269 26.13 11.71 -6.38
N GLY A 270 25.82 10.46 -6.73
CA GLY A 270 26.68 9.57 -7.52
C GLY A 270 26.22 9.36 -8.97
N GLU A 271 26.84 8.38 -9.63
CA GLU A 271 26.42 7.92 -10.95
C GLU A 271 25.01 7.30 -10.87
N PHE A 272 24.18 7.55 -11.88
CA PHE A 272 22.81 7.02 -11.92
C PHE A 272 22.82 5.49 -11.88
N SER A 273 22.03 4.92 -10.95
CA SER A 273 21.90 3.48 -10.77
C SER A 273 20.44 3.03 -10.72
N ILE A 274 20.16 1.88 -11.32
CA ILE A 274 18.87 1.19 -11.28
C ILE A 274 18.83 0.05 -10.23
N SER A 275 19.79 0.01 -9.29
CA SER A 275 19.74 -0.97 -8.22
C SER A 275 18.51 -0.75 -7.32
N PRO A 276 17.99 -1.80 -6.66
CA PRO A 276 16.87 -1.68 -5.74
C PRO A 276 17.09 -0.61 -4.65
N GLU A 277 18.32 -0.50 -4.14
CA GLU A 277 18.69 0.48 -3.12
C GLU A 277 18.61 1.91 -3.65
N ALA A 278 19.18 2.17 -4.83
CA ALA A 278 19.13 3.49 -5.47
C ALA A 278 17.69 3.88 -5.84
N MET A 279 16.90 2.94 -6.36
CA MET A 279 15.48 3.15 -6.64
C MET A 279 14.69 3.44 -5.35
N GLY A 280 14.98 2.74 -4.25
CA GLY A 280 14.38 2.96 -2.94
C GLY A 280 14.68 4.36 -2.39
N LYS A 281 15.95 4.80 -2.46
CA LYS A 281 16.35 6.16 -2.05
C LYS A 281 15.60 7.24 -2.83
N ARG A 282 15.56 7.13 -4.16
CA ARG A 282 14.79 8.05 -5.01
C ARG A 282 13.30 8.03 -4.68
N ALA A 283 12.71 6.84 -4.49
CA ALA A 283 11.31 6.72 -4.13
C ALA A 283 11.00 7.45 -2.80
N LEU A 284 11.82 7.22 -1.76
CA LEU A 284 11.66 7.88 -0.47
C LEU A 284 11.84 9.39 -0.61
N ARG A 285 12.92 9.84 -1.26
CA ARG A 285 13.19 11.27 -1.49
C ARG A 285 12.03 11.98 -2.17
N ASN A 286 11.41 11.35 -3.18
CA ASN A 286 10.28 11.91 -3.91
C ASN A 286 8.99 11.98 -3.08
N VAL A 287 8.73 11.00 -2.21
CA VAL A 287 7.62 11.05 -1.25
C VAL A 287 7.83 12.18 -0.26
N ILE A 288 9.05 12.32 0.28
CA ILE A 288 9.38 13.42 1.20
C ILE A 288 9.28 14.77 0.49
N LEU A 289 9.71 14.88 -0.77
CA LEU A 289 9.55 16.09 -1.57
C LEU A 289 8.07 16.49 -1.65
N SER A 290 7.17 15.54 -1.97
CA SER A 290 5.73 15.80 -2.02
C SER A 290 5.18 16.32 -0.69
N ILE A 291 5.67 15.80 0.45
CA ILE A 291 5.28 16.30 1.77
C ILE A 291 5.85 17.70 2.01
N LEU A 292 7.13 17.96 1.68
CA LEU A 292 7.76 19.27 1.89
C LEU A 292 7.09 20.38 1.06
N THR A 293 6.60 20.05 -0.13
CA THR A 293 5.96 20.97 -1.07
C THR A 293 4.43 20.99 -0.96
N SER A 294 3.84 20.26 -0.02
CA SER A 294 2.38 20.22 0.19
C SER A 294 1.78 21.59 0.53
N ILE A 295 2.55 22.45 1.21
CA ILE A 295 2.20 23.85 1.37
C ILE A 295 2.59 24.62 0.10
N LYS A 296 1.58 25.08 -0.63
CA LYS A 296 1.73 25.90 -1.84
C LYS A 296 2.07 27.36 -1.55
N ALA A 297 2.83 27.65 -0.49
CA ALA A 297 3.23 29.00 -0.10
C ALA A 297 4.55 29.42 -0.76
N GLU A 298 4.85 30.72 -0.72
CA GLU A 298 6.11 31.29 -1.20
C GLU A 298 7.32 30.62 -0.52
N GLY A 299 8.33 30.26 -1.30
CA GLY A 299 9.55 29.57 -0.82
C GLY A 299 9.42 28.06 -0.60
N CYS A 300 8.21 27.47 -0.61
CA CYS A 300 8.05 26.02 -0.44
C CYS A 300 8.46 25.22 -1.70
N SER A 301 8.56 25.87 -2.86
CA SER A 301 9.02 25.27 -4.12
C SER A 301 10.54 25.15 -4.24
N VAL A 302 11.32 25.69 -3.30
CA VAL A 302 12.80 25.70 -3.37
C VAL A 302 13.39 24.30 -3.46
N PHE A 303 12.86 23.35 -2.67
CA PHE A 303 13.30 21.94 -2.73
C PHE A 303 13.03 21.32 -4.10
N ALA A 304 11.84 21.54 -4.67
CA ALA A 304 11.48 21.01 -5.97
C ALA A 304 12.31 21.67 -7.09
N LYS A 305 12.53 22.98 -7.04
CA LYS A 305 13.39 23.67 -8.01
C LYS A 305 14.82 23.14 -7.98
N ALA A 306 15.41 23.01 -6.79
CA ALA A 306 16.74 22.45 -6.63
C ALA A 306 16.81 21.01 -7.15
N GLN A 307 15.81 20.18 -6.90
CA GLN A 307 15.78 18.82 -7.45
C GLN A 307 15.64 18.81 -8.97
N TYR A 308 14.77 19.64 -9.53
CA TYR A 308 14.55 19.76 -10.97
C TYR A 308 15.84 20.13 -11.71
N ASP A 309 16.55 21.14 -11.21
CA ASP A 309 17.78 21.66 -11.83
C ASP A 309 18.92 20.63 -11.78
N ASN A 310 19.06 19.94 -10.66
CA ASN A 310 20.15 18.99 -10.42
C ASN A 310 19.82 17.55 -10.83
N ALA A 311 18.57 17.24 -11.23
CA ALA A 311 18.19 15.88 -11.59
C ALA A 311 18.96 15.38 -12.82
N ASN A 312 19.71 14.30 -12.64
CA ASN A 312 20.41 13.59 -13.70
C ASN A 312 19.60 12.45 -14.34
N ASN A 313 18.37 12.23 -13.85
CA ASN A 313 17.48 11.16 -14.28
C ASN A 313 16.03 11.64 -14.39
N MET A 314 15.22 10.92 -15.15
CA MET A 314 13.84 11.31 -15.42
C MET A 314 12.91 11.10 -14.21
N THR A 315 13.21 10.16 -13.30
CA THR A 315 12.39 9.89 -12.11
C THR A 315 12.35 11.11 -11.20
N ASP A 316 13.52 11.67 -10.85
CA ASP A 316 13.61 12.81 -9.94
C ASP A 316 13.16 14.10 -10.62
N ARG A 317 13.47 14.28 -11.90
CA ARG A 317 13.06 15.45 -12.67
C ARG A 317 11.54 15.56 -12.78
N ILE A 318 10.86 14.45 -13.03
CA ILE A 318 9.39 14.42 -13.14
C ILE A 318 8.71 14.65 -11.79
N ALA A 319 9.22 14.06 -10.71
CA ALA A 319 8.68 14.30 -9.38
C ALA A 319 8.77 15.79 -9.01
N ALA A 320 9.93 16.39 -9.27
CA ALA A 320 10.15 17.82 -9.07
C ALA A 320 9.30 18.70 -9.99
N PHE A 321 9.18 18.33 -11.27
CA PHE A 321 8.33 19.02 -12.25
C PHE A 321 6.87 19.05 -11.79
N GLY A 322 6.31 17.90 -11.37
CA GLY A 322 4.95 17.83 -10.84
C GLY A 322 4.73 18.73 -9.63
N ALA A 323 5.66 18.73 -8.68
CA ALA A 323 5.59 19.60 -7.50
C ALA A 323 5.67 21.10 -7.83
N LEU A 324 6.42 21.47 -8.88
CA LEU A 324 6.53 22.85 -9.33
C LEU A 324 5.26 23.30 -10.07
N ILE A 325 4.76 22.50 -11.01
CA ILE A 325 3.58 22.85 -11.80
C ILE A 325 2.32 22.95 -10.92
N ASP A 326 2.23 22.11 -9.89
CA ASP A 326 1.11 22.14 -8.94
C ASP A 326 1.12 23.35 -7.98
N ASN A 327 2.23 24.10 -7.91
CA ASN A 327 2.39 25.23 -7.00
C ASN A 327 2.18 26.58 -7.74
N PRO A 328 1.09 27.33 -7.50
CA PRO A 328 0.82 28.60 -8.16
C PRO A 328 1.84 29.71 -7.88
N ASN A 329 2.68 29.55 -6.85
CA ASN A 329 3.75 30.49 -6.49
C ASN A 329 5.12 30.09 -7.08
N ALA A 330 5.18 29.02 -7.88
CA ALA A 330 6.37 28.64 -8.62
C ALA A 330 6.37 29.29 -10.04
N PRO A 331 7.52 29.41 -10.71
CA PRO A 331 7.60 29.87 -12.09
C PRO A 331 7.11 28.79 -13.08
N CYS A 332 5.83 28.40 -12.99
CA CYS A 332 5.28 27.24 -13.72
C CYS A 332 5.46 27.33 -15.24
N ALA A 333 5.24 28.51 -15.83
CA ALA A 333 5.36 28.71 -17.28
C ALA A 333 6.81 28.49 -17.77
N GLU A 334 7.79 29.04 -17.05
CA GLU A 334 9.22 28.87 -17.37
C GLU A 334 9.64 27.41 -17.26
N ILE A 335 9.27 26.75 -16.15
CA ILE A 335 9.61 25.34 -15.91
C ILE A 335 8.93 24.42 -16.93
N SER A 336 7.67 24.69 -17.27
CA SER A 336 6.94 23.95 -18.31
C SER A 336 7.62 24.06 -19.67
N GLN A 337 7.99 25.28 -20.06
CA GLN A 337 8.65 25.52 -21.34
C GLN A 337 10.04 24.89 -21.37
N ASP A 338 10.84 25.04 -20.30
CA ASP A 338 12.16 24.40 -20.20
C ASP A 338 12.06 22.87 -20.30
N PHE A 339 11.08 22.24 -19.66
CA PHE A 339 10.86 20.80 -19.77
C PHE A 339 10.50 20.40 -21.21
N TYR A 340 9.57 21.14 -21.84
CA TYR A 340 9.16 20.89 -23.21
C TYR A 340 10.35 21.04 -24.18
N ASP A 341 11.09 22.15 -24.09
CA ASP A 341 12.21 22.44 -24.99
C ASP A 341 13.29 21.36 -24.93
N ARG A 342 13.56 20.81 -23.73
CA ARG A 342 14.52 19.71 -23.52
C ARG A 342 14.07 18.38 -24.11
N TYR A 343 12.76 18.11 -24.12
CA TYR A 343 12.23 16.77 -24.36
C TYR A 343 11.22 16.65 -25.51
N GLN A 344 10.97 17.71 -26.27
CA GLN A 344 10.02 17.74 -27.39
C GLN A 344 10.27 16.65 -28.45
N ASP A 345 11.51 16.21 -28.63
CA ASP A 345 11.86 15.12 -29.55
C ASP A 345 11.58 13.71 -29.00
N TYR A 346 11.16 13.59 -27.73
CA TYR A 346 10.89 12.31 -27.05
C TYR A 346 9.40 12.18 -26.71
N GLN A 347 8.63 11.61 -27.64
CA GLN A 347 7.16 11.50 -27.54
C GLN A 347 6.66 10.94 -26.20
N LEU A 348 7.26 9.86 -25.69
CA LEU A 348 6.86 9.25 -24.41
C LEU A 348 7.16 10.15 -23.19
N VAL A 349 8.09 11.09 -23.30
CA VAL A 349 8.37 12.08 -22.25
C VAL A 349 7.37 13.23 -22.32
N ILE A 350 6.96 13.61 -23.53
CA ILE A 350 5.91 14.60 -23.77
C ILE A 350 4.55 14.12 -23.27
N ASP A 351 4.22 12.83 -23.37
CA ASP A 351 3.01 12.28 -22.73
C ASP A 351 2.99 12.54 -21.21
N LYS A 352 4.16 12.47 -20.55
CA LYS A 352 4.26 12.76 -19.11
C LYS A 352 4.11 14.25 -18.82
N TRP A 353 4.64 15.10 -19.70
CA TRP A 353 4.44 16.54 -19.62
C TRP A 353 2.94 16.89 -19.72
N PHE A 354 2.22 16.36 -20.72
CA PHE A 354 0.77 16.53 -20.84
C PHE A 354 0.02 16.01 -19.62
N GLY A 355 0.36 14.81 -19.14
CA GLY A 355 -0.30 14.21 -17.98
C GLY A 355 -0.16 15.05 -16.71
N ILE A 356 1.02 15.65 -16.48
CA ILE A 356 1.27 16.50 -15.31
C ILE A 356 0.54 17.82 -15.42
N GLN A 357 0.57 18.45 -16.60
CA GLN A 357 -0.19 19.67 -16.86
C GLN A 357 -1.69 19.46 -16.64
N ALA A 358 -2.24 18.37 -17.16
CA ALA A 358 -3.67 18.04 -17.02
C ALA A 358 -4.08 17.73 -15.57
N SER A 359 -3.15 17.27 -14.74
CA SER A 359 -3.42 16.90 -13.33
C SER A 359 -3.12 18.03 -12.35
N ALA A 360 -2.58 19.15 -12.79
CA ALA A 360 -2.11 20.21 -11.91
C ALA A 360 -3.26 21.03 -11.32
N ASN A 361 -3.19 21.28 -10.02
CA ASN A 361 -4.20 22.03 -9.28
C ASN A 361 -3.83 23.53 -9.24
N HIS A 362 -3.85 24.16 -10.44
CA HIS A 362 -3.80 25.62 -10.61
C HIS A 362 -4.85 26.08 -11.64
N ALA A 363 -5.33 27.33 -11.49
CA ALA A 363 -6.44 27.90 -12.28
C ALA A 363 -6.20 27.93 -13.81
N GLY A 364 -4.97 27.67 -14.28
CA GLY A 364 -4.60 27.64 -15.69
C GLY A 364 -4.69 26.26 -16.37
N GLY A 365 -4.93 25.17 -15.62
CA GLY A 365 -4.93 23.80 -16.17
C GLY A 365 -5.98 23.56 -17.26
N ALA A 366 -7.08 24.32 -17.26
CA ALA A 366 -8.12 24.26 -18.30
C ALA A 366 -7.90 25.25 -19.46
N ALA A 367 -6.89 26.12 -19.38
CA ALA A 367 -6.71 27.27 -20.28
C ALA A 367 -5.42 27.18 -21.11
N MET A 368 -4.83 26.00 -21.27
CA MET A 368 -3.73 25.81 -22.20
C MET A 368 -4.29 25.68 -23.63
N PRO A 369 -4.04 26.64 -24.54
CA PRO A 369 -4.40 26.48 -25.93
C PRO A 369 -3.50 25.37 -26.52
N PHE A 370 -4.14 24.36 -27.10
CA PHE A 370 -3.48 23.34 -27.91
C PHE A 370 -2.79 23.94 -29.13
#